data_AF-A0A2R6QDJ0-F1
#
_entry.id   AF-A0A2R6QDJ0-F1
#
_cell.length_a   1.000
_cell.length_b   1.000
_cell.length_c   1.000
_cell.angle_alpha   90.00
_cell.angle_beta   90.00
_cell.angle_gamma   90.00
#
_symmetry.space_group_name_H-M   'P 1'
#
loop_
_entity.id
_entity.type
_entity.pdbx_description
1 polymer ?
#
loop_
_entity_poly.entity_id
_entity_poly.type
_entity_poly.pdbx_seq_one_letter_code
_entity_poly.pdbx_strand_id
1 'polypeptide(L)'
;MPTSIHSSRTDTARTAPFSRDPNGPQIDDHVFDYAKFCRPSFSDLVSCAPICENQPKNLNHDEDGGDLWLRLKDEARSDIEQEPILSNFYFSSILCHDSLASALANHLSIKLSNSSLPSGTLYDLFLAVVAGDQEIIKSCQR
;
A
#
# COMPACT_ATOMS: atom_id res chain seq x y z
N MET A 1 21.71 -2.18 -58.69
CA MET A 1 20.49 -2.15 -59.50
C MET A 1 19.30 -2.01 -58.55
N PRO A 2 18.64 -0.85 -58.50
CA PRO A 2 17.46 -0.61 -57.68
C PRO A 2 16.19 -0.99 -58.45
N THR A 3 15.20 -1.57 -57.76
CA THR A 3 13.80 -1.54 -58.20
C THR A 3 12.91 -1.39 -56.98
N SER A 4 12.39 -0.18 -56.78
CA SER A 4 11.20 0.06 -55.96
C SER A 4 9.98 -0.47 -56.69
N ILE A 5 9.06 -1.13 -55.98
CA ILE A 5 7.65 -1.14 -56.35
C ILE A 5 6.84 -0.73 -55.12
N HIS A 6 6.18 0.41 -55.26
CA HIS A 6 5.08 0.87 -54.44
C HIS A 6 3.78 0.30 -55.01
N SER A 7 2.87 -0.20 -54.16
CA SER A 7 1.44 -0.30 -54.48
C SER A 7 0.59 -0.34 -53.21
N SER A 8 -0.47 0.46 -53.25
CA SER A 8 -1.33 0.87 -52.15
C SER A 8 -2.50 -0.09 -51.88
N ARG A 9 -2.87 -0.18 -50.59
CA ARG A 9 -4.23 -0.09 -50.00
C ARG A 9 -5.36 -0.99 -50.53
N THR A 10 -5.86 -1.88 -49.66
CA THR A 10 -7.31 -2.13 -49.48
C THR A 10 -7.64 -2.78 -48.12
N ASP A 11 -8.70 -2.24 -47.53
CA ASP A 11 -9.43 -2.60 -46.33
C ASP A 11 -10.27 -3.87 -46.56
N THR A 12 -10.35 -4.84 -45.63
CA THR A 12 -11.58 -5.59 -45.25
C THR A 12 -11.33 -6.74 -44.27
N ALA A 13 -12.27 -6.86 -43.34
CA ALA A 13 -12.39 -7.78 -42.22
C ALA A 13 -12.18 -9.29 -42.51
N ARG A 14 -11.61 -10.00 -41.52
CA ARG A 14 -12.12 -11.33 -41.17
C ARG A 14 -11.80 -11.73 -39.72
N THR A 15 -12.85 -11.73 -38.91
CA THR A 15 -13.00 -12.46 -37.65
C THR A 15 -12.56 -13.91 -37.82
N ALA A 16 -11.60 -14.37 -37.02
CA ALA A 16 -11.31 -15.80 -36.85
C ALA A 16 -11.60 -16.18 -35.39
N PRO A 17 -12.50 -17.15 -35.13
CA PRO A 17 -12.95 -17.50 -33.80
C PRO A 17 -12.01 -18.49 -33.11
N PHE A 18 -11.84 -18.26 -31.81
CA PHE A 18 -11.59 -19.20 -30.72
C PHE A 18 -11.23 -20.66 -31.08
N SER A 19 -9.96 -21.01 -30.85
CA SER A 19 -9.57 -22.41 -30.58
C SER A 19 -9.57 -22.61 -29.07
N ARG A 20 -10.63 -23.22 -28.53
CA ARG A 20 -10.70 -23.65 -27.12
C ARG A 20 -9.99 -24.99 -26.97
N ASP A 21 -8.89 -25.00 -26.23
CA ASP A 21 -8.34 -26.24 -25.66
C ASP A 21 -9.25 -26.73 -24.51
N PRO A 22 -9.72 -27.99 -24.51
CA PRO A 22 -10.69 -28.47 -23.53
C PRO A 22 -10.09 -28.95 -22.20
N ASN A 23 -8.78 -28.79 -21.93
CA ASN A 23 -8.11 -29.37 -20.76
C ASN A 23 -7.30 -28.39 -19.89
N GLY A 24 -7.56 -27.08 -19.94
CA GLY A 24 -6.96 -26.13 -19.00
C GLY A 24 -7.59 -26.28 -17.60
N PRO A 25 -6.81 -26.19 -16.50
CA PRO A 25 -7.39 -26.09 -15.17
C PRO A 25 -8.30 -24.86 -15.15
N GLN A 26 -9.57 -25.07 -14.82
CA GLN A 26 -10.59 -24.04 -14.75
C GLN A 26 -10.20 -23.10 -13.61
N ILE A 27 -9.51 -22.01 -13.94
CA ILE A 27 -9.23 -20.94 -13.00
C ILE A 27 -10.60 -20.32 -12.74
N ASP A 28 -11.12 -20.56 -11.56
CA ASP A 28 -12.37 -20.00 -11.08
C ASP A 28 -12.23 -18.47 -11.13
N ASP A 29 -12.93 -17.83 -12.07
CA ASP A 29 -12.89 -16.40 -12.39
C ASP A 29 -13.49 -15.52 -11.26
N HIS A 30 -13.73 -16.10 -10.07
CA HIS A 30 -14.25 -15.43 -8.89
C HIS A 30 -13.19 -14.80 -7.99
N VAL A 31 -11.90 -14.91 -8.31
CA VAL A 31 -10.84 -14.57 -7.33
C VAL A 31 -10.44 -13.09 -7.31
N PHE A 32 -10.89 -12.23 -8.23
CA PHE A 32 -10.40 -10.84 -8.32
C PHE A 32 -11.52 -9.77 -8.25
N ASP A 33 -12.46 -9.89 -7.29
CA ASP A 33 -13.44 -8.84 -6.94
C ASP A 33 -12.87 -7.81 -5.94
N TYR A 34 -11.60 -7.42 -6.09
CA TYR A 34 -10.96 -6.43 -5.21
C TYR A 34 -11.41 -5.01 -5.53
N ALA A 35 -11.88 -4.78 -6.76
CA ALA A 35 -12.28 -3.47 -7.26
C ALA A 35 -13.59 -2.97 -6.65
N LYS A 36 -14.40 -3.84 -6.03
CA LYS A 36 -15.73 -3.50 -5.52
C LYS A 36 -15.72 -2.88 -4.13
N PHE A 37 -14.64 -3.08 -3.36
CA PHE A 37 -14.46 -2.43 -2.06
C PHE A 37 -13.80 -1.05 -2.14
N CYS A 38 -13.25 -0.69 -3.30
CA CYS A 38 -12.55 0.59 -3.52
C CYS A 38 -13.41 1.63 -4.24
N ARG A 39 -14.73 1.41 -4.39
CA ARG A 39 -15.59 2.33 -5.15
C ARG A 39 -16.49 3.14 -4.22
N PRO A 40 -16.18 4.43 -4.00
CA PRO A 40 -17.19 5.38 -3.56
C PRO A 40 -18.40 5.32 -4.49
N SER A 41 -19.61 5.39 -3.93
CA SER A 41 -20.82 5.52 -4.73
C SER A 41 -20.65 6.70 -5.69
N PHE A 42 -20.96 6.47 -6.96
CA PHE A 42 -20.76 7.32 -8.13
C PHE A 42 -21.35 8.75 -8.04
N SER A 43 -21.95 9.11 -6.91
CA SER A 43 -22.55 10.41 -6.66
C SER A 43 -21.59 11.45 -6.06
N ASP A 44 -20.37 11.06 -5.65
CA ASP A 44 -19.41 11.99 -5.03
C ASP A 44 -18.30 12.50 -5.97
N LEU A 45 -18.46 12.32 -7.28
CA LEU A 45 -17.51 12.85 -8.27
C LEU A 45 -17.69 14.35 -8.49
N VAL A 46 -17.30 15.16 -7.51
CA VAL A 46 -16.92 16.56 -7.73
C VAL A 46 -15.60 16.88 -7.02
N SER A 47 -14.61 17.10 -7.88
CA SER A 47 -13.29 17.70 -7.69
C SER A 47 -12.12 16.74 -7.47
N CYS A 48 -11.42 16.43 -8.56
CA CYS A 48 -10.01 16.06 -8.53
C CYS A 48 -9.20 17.25 -7.99
N ALA A 49 -9.18 17.42 -6.66
CA ALA A 49 -8.06 18.07 -6.01
C ALA A 49 -6.85 17.14 -6.15
N PRO A 50 -5.62 17.67 -6.30
CA PRO A 50 -4.42 16.84 -6.20
C PRO A 50 -4.44 16.09 -4.86
N ILE A 51 -3.69 14.98 -4.76
CA ILE A 51 -3.49 14.23 -3.50
C ILE A 51 -2.79 15.16 -2.49
N CYS A 52 -3.57 16.01 -1.83
CA CYS A 52 -3.24 16.85 -0.69
C CYS A 52 -4.48 17.70 -0.34
N GLU A 53 -5.57 17.10 0.15
CA GLU A 53 -6.60 17.88 0.83
C GLU A 53 -7.50 17.04 1.75
N ASN A 54 -6.92 16.09 2.47
CA ASN A 54 -7.50 15.70 3.75
C ASN A 54 -6.94 16.67 4.79
N GLN A 55 -7.55 17.87 4.87
CA GLN A 55 -7.40 18.67 6.08
C GLN A 55 -7.92 17.82 7.24
N PRO A 56 -7.10 17.48 8.25
CA PRO A 56 -7.65 17.10 9.52
C PRO A 56 -8.45 18.31 10.01
N LYS A 57 -9.77 18.12 10.17
CA LYS A 57 -10.57 19.04 10.97
C LYS A 57 -9.80 19.28 12.25
N ASN A 58 -9.44 20.53 12.49
CA ASN A 58 -8.69 21.00 13.66
C ASN A 58 -9.23 20.33 14.92
N LEU A 59 -8.58 19.24 15.34
CA LEU A 59 -8.55 18.86 16.74
C LEU A 59 -7.55 19.82 17.36
N ASN A 60 -8.05 21.00 17.72
CA ASN A 60 -7.47 21.74 18.83
C ASN A 60 -7.62 20.83 20.06
N HIS A 61 -6.64 19.97 20.25
CA HIS A 61 -6.26 19.50 21.57
C HIS A 61 -4.80 19.90 21.68
N ASP A 62 -4.63 21.14 22.11
CA ASP A 62 -3.77 21.56 23.21
C ASP A 62 -2.43 20.81 23.38
N GLU A 63 -1.42 21.55 23.84
CA GLU A 63 -0.13 21.06 24.28
C GLU A 63 -0.22 20.04 25.45
N ASP A 64 -0.88 18.90 25.23
CA ASP A 64 -0.93 17.77 26.14
C ASP A 64 -0.41 16.55 25.38
N GLY A 65 0.65 15.96 25.92
CA GLY A 65 1.43 14.88 25.33
C GLY A 65 0.65 13.57 25.26
N GLY A 66 -0.40 13.52 24.44
CA GLY A 66 -1.07 12.28 24.08
C GLY A 66 -0.05 11.33 23.45
N ASP A 67 -0.03 10.08 23.93
CA ASP A 67 0.91 9.06 23.49
C ASP A 67 0.92 8.97 21.95
N LEU A 68 2.01 9.42 21.33
CA LEU A 68 2.23 9.42 19.87
C LEU A 68 1.83 8.06 19.27
N TRP A 69 2.11 6.98 20.00
CA TRP A 69 1.79 5.63 19.56
C TRP A 69 0.29 5.38 19.44
N LEU A 70 -0.51 5.87 20.39
CA LEU A 70 -1.95 5.75 20.35
C LEU A 70 -2.53 6.52 19.17
N ARG A 71 -2.02 7.73 18.92
CA ARG A 71 -2.42 8.55 17.76
C ARG A 71 -2.10 7.85 16.44
N LEU A 72 -0.90 7.28 16.32
CA LEU A 72 -0.50 6.53 15.14
C LEU A 72 -1.41 5.30 14.90
N LYS A 73 -1.83 4.61 15.97
CA LYS A 73 -2.80 3.50 15.87
C LYS A 73 -4.19 3.97 15.45
N ASP A 74 -4.63 5.14 15.91
CA ASP A 74 -5.93 5.71 15.54
C ASP A 74 -5.95 6.11 14.06
N GLU A 75 -4.92 6.83 13.60
CA GLU A 75 -4.74 7.20 12.19
C GLU A 75 -4.69 5.97 11.29
N ALA A 76 -3.92 4.94 11.66
CA ALA A 76 -3.86 3.70 10.92
C ALA A 76 -5.22 2.97 10.84
N ARG A 77 -6.10 3.09 11.85
CA ARG A 77 -7.46 2.51 11.77
C ARG A 77 -8.35 3.30 10.83
N SER A 78 -8.31 4.63 10.93
CA SER A 78 -9.03 5.53 10.02
C SER A 78 -8.63 5.28 8.56
N ASP A 79 -7.34 5.11 8.28
CA ASP A 79 -6.85 4.88 6.93
C ASP A 79 -7.30 3.53 6.35
N ILE A 80 -7.45 2.50 7.18
CA ILE A 80 -8.01 1.21 6.74
C ILE A 80 -9.48 1.34 6.33
N GLU A 81 -10.25 2.17 7.03
CA GLU A 81 -11.66 2.43 6.69
C GLU A 81 -11.78 3.18 5.35
N GLN A 82 -10.86 4.10 5.07
CA GLN A 82 -10.83 4.89 3.84
C GLN A 82 -10.26 4.11 2.64
N GLU A 83 -9.21 3.32 2.87
CA GLU A 83 -8.50 2.57 1.82
C GLU A 83 -8.30 1.09 2.22
N PRO A 84 -9.36 0.24 2.09
CA PRO A 84 -9.30 -1.15 2.53
C PRO A 84 -8.23 -2.01 1.85
N ILE A 85 -7.78 -1.63 0.65
CA ILE A 85 -6.69 -2.32 -0.07
C ILE A 85 -5.35 -2.23 0.68
N LEU A 86 -5.14 -1.21 1.51
CA LEU A 86 -3.96 -1.06 2.36
C LEU A 86 -4.10 -1.70 3.74
N SER A 87 -5.22 -2.37 4.03
CA SER A 87 -5.50 -3.00 5.33
C SER A 87 -4.35 -3.85 5.86
N ASN A 88 -3.82 -4.75 5.04
CA ASN A 88 -2.72 -5.62 5.44
C ASN A 88 -1.41 -4.84 5.68
N PHE A 89 -1.18 -3.77 4.94
CA PHE A 89 -0.01 -2.92 5.12
C PHE A 89 -0.04 -2.19 6.47
N TYR A 90 -1.15 -1.50 6.79
CA TYR A 90 -1.31 -0.82 8.08
C TYR A 90 -1.34 -1.80 9.25
N PHE A 91 -1.95 -2.97 9.05
CA PHE A 91 -1.95 -4.02 10.08
C PHE A 91 -0.53 -4.48 10.40
N SER A 92 0.24 -4.90 9.40
CA SER A 92 1.60 -5.40 9.58
C SER A 92 2.63 -4.34 9.99
N SER A 93 2.41 -3.08 9.61
CA SER A 93 3.33 -1.98 9.90
C SER A 93 3.07 -1.35 11.27
N ILE A 94 1.82 -1.28 11.72
CA ILE A 94 1.42 -0.52 12.91
C ILE A 94 0.54 -1.37 13.86
N LEU A 95 -0.61 -1.87 13.41
CA LEU A 95 -1.64 -2.37 14.33
C LEU A 95 -1.27 -3.68 15.04
N CYS A 96 -0.46 -4.53 14.44
CA CYS A 96 0.00 -5.79 15.04
C CYS A 96 1.14 -5.62 16.05
N HIS A 97 1.66 -4.40 16.20
CA HIS A 97 2.75 -4.09 17.13
C HIS A 97 2.19 -3.61 18.47
N ASP A 98 2.93 -3.85 19.55
CA ASP A 98 2.53 -3.42 20.90
C ASP A 98 3.09 -2.04 21.26
N SER A 99 4.18 -1.62 20.61
CA SER A 99 4.89 -0.38 20.90
C SER A 99 5.38 0.34 19.65
N LEU A 100 5.66 1.64 19.79
CA LEU A 100 6.33 2.43 18.75
C LEU A 100 7.71 1.84 18.39
N ALA A 101 8.44 1.31 19.38
CA ALA A 101 9.75 0.71 19.17
C ALA A 101 9.71 -0.51 18.24
N SER A 102 8.77 -1.44 18.47
CA SER A 102 8.60 -2.62 17.63
C SER A 102 8.11 -2.27 16.22
N ALA A 103 7.17 -1.32 16.11
CA ALA A 103 6.70 -0.84 14.80
C ALA A 103 7.84 -0.20 13.99
N LEU A 104 8.64 0.66 14.63
CA LEU A 104 9.78 1.32 14.02
C LEU A 104 10.86 0.31 13.57
N ALA A 105 11.20 -0.64 14.44
CA ALA A 105 12.16 -1.70 14.11
C ALA A 105 11.72 -2.52 12.89
N ASN A 106 10.43 -2.87 12.82
CA ASN A 106 9.86 -3.60 11.68
C ASN A 106 9.89 -2.76 10.40
N HIS A 107 9.51 -1.49 10.48
CA HIS A 107 9.51 -0.62 9.31
C HIS A 107 10.92 -0.43 8.74
N LEU A 108 11.92 -0.21 9.61
CA LEU A 108 13.33 -0.10 9.21
C LEU A 108 13.86 -1.41 8.65
N SER A 109 13.52 -2.55 9.26
CA SER A 109 13.99 -3.85 8.81
C SER A 109 13.50 -4.19 7.40
N ILE A 110 12.22 -3.92 7.12
CA ILE A 110 11.64 -4.09 5.78
C ILE A 110 12.38 -3.20 4.78
N LYS A 111 12.53 -1.90 5.09
CA LYS A 111 13.12 -0.92 4.16
C LYS A 111 14.61 -1.12 3.89
N LEU A 112 15.37 -1.66 4.84
CA LEU A 112 16.82 -1.82 4.72
C LEU A 112 17.25 -3.26 4.36
N SER A 113 16.30 -4.20 4.36
CA SER A 113 16.58 -5.59 3.98
C SER A 113 17.01 -5.73 2.52
N ASN A 114 17.83 -6.74 2.26
CA ASN A 114 18.27 -7.14 0.93
C ASN A 114 18.65 -8.63 0.93
N SER A 115 19.12 -9.14 -0.22
CA SER A 115 19.49 -10.56 -0.36
C SER A 115 20.58 -11.04 0.59
N SER A 116 21.42 -10.12 1.11
CA SER A 116 22.49 -10.44 2.06
C SER A 116 22.06 -10.24 3.51
N LEU A 117 21.06 -9.41 3.78
CA LEU A 117 20.57 -9.06 5.11
C LEU A 117 19.04 -9.23 5.17
N PRO A 118 18.55 -10.39 5.64
CA PRO A 118 17.13 -10.65 5.80
C PRO A 118 16.47 -9.68 6.79
N SER A 119 15.21 -9.32 6.52
CA SER A 119 14.44 -8.40 7.38
C SER A 119 14.28 -8.92 8.81
N GLY A 120 14.13 -10.24 9.02
CA GLY A 120 14.05 -10.81 10.37
C GLY A 120 15.29 -10.50 11.23
N THR A 121 16.48 -10.68 10.66
CA THR A 121 17.74 -10.37 11.37
C THR A 121 17.87 -8.87 11.67
N LEU A 122 17.49 -8.01 10.72
CA LEU A 122 17.49 -6.56 10.94
C LEU A 122 16.46 -6.13 11.99
N TYR A 123 15.30 -6.79 12.02
CA TYR A 123 14.27 -6.52 13.01
C TYR A 123 14.78 -6.77 14.42
N ASP A 124 15.38 -7.95 14.67
CA ASP A 124 15.93 -8.29 15.98
C ASP A 124 17.02 -7.29 16.41
N LEU A 125 17.88 -6.88 15.48
CA LEU A 125 18.92 -5.89 15.72
C LEU A 125 18.33 -4.52 16.08
N PHE A 126 17.41 -4.01 15.26
CA PHE A 126 16.82 -2.70 15.49
C PHE A 126 15.97 -2.68 16.77
N LEU A 127 15.22 -3.75 17.04
CA LEU A 127 14.44 -3.85 18.26
C LEU A 127 15.34 -3.82 19.50
N ALA A 128 16.46 -4.55 19.50
CA ALA A 128 17.42 -4.54 20.60
C ALA A 128 18.02 -3.14 20.85
N VAL A 129 18.37 -2.42 19.78
CA VAL A 129 18.95 -1.07 19.88
C VAL A 129 17.90 -0.05 20.35
N VAL A 130 16.73 -0.04 19.72
CA VAL A 130 15.67 0.95 19.99
C VAL A 130 15.03 0.71 21.36
N ALA A 131 14.85 -0.54 21.79
CA ALA A 131 14.34 -0.84 23.13
C ALA A 131 15.39 -0.56 24.22
N GLY A 132 16.68 -0.69 23.89
CA GLY A 132 17.79 -0.43 24.80
C GLY A 132 18.07 1.06 25.05
N ASP A 133 17.69 1.95 24.13
CA ASP A 133 17.93 3.39 24.21
C ASP A 133 16.64 4.21 24.05
N GLN A 134 16.11 4.68 25.19
CA GLN A 134 14.90 5.49 25.26
C GLN A 134 15.04 6.88 24.62
N GLU A 135 16.26 7.41 24.45
CA GLU A 135 16.46 8.69 23.78
C GLU A 135 16.17 8.60 22.28
N ILE A 136 16.36 7.44 21.66
CA ILE A 136 15.98 7.20 20.26
C ILE A 136 14.47 7.36 20.11
N ILE A 137 13.69 6.74 20.98
CA ILE A 137 12.22 6.82 20.96
C ILE A 137 11.73 8.24 21.25
N LYS A 138 12.28 8.92 22.27
CA LYS A 138 11.92 10.30 22.57
C LYS A 138 12.25 11.26 21.43
N SER A 139 13.32 11.00 20.67
CA SER A 139 13.68 11.81 19.52
C SER A 139 12.69 11.67 18.36
N CYS A 140 11.97 10.56 18.26
CA CYS A 140 10.86 10.39 17.31
C CYS A 140 9.57 11.11 17.74
N GLN A 141 9.49 11.60 18.99
CA GLN A 141 8.31 12.27 19.54
C GLN A 141 8.41 13.80 19.55
N ARG A 142 9.57 14.36 19.16
CA ARG A 142 9.80 15.81 19.05
C ARG A 142 9.43 16.32 17.67
#